data_AF-A0A249NSW0-F1
#
_entry.id   AF-A0A249NSW0-F1
#
_cell.length_a   1.000
_cell.length_b   1.000
_cell.length_c   1.000
_cell.angle_alpha   90.00
_cell.angle_beta   90.00
_cell.angle_gamma   90.00
#
_symmetry.space_group_name_H-M   'P 1'
#
loop_
_entity.id
_entity.type
_entity.pdbx_description
1 polymer ?
#
loop_
_entity_poly.entity_id
_entity_poly.type
_entity_poly.pdbx_seq_one_letter_code
_entity_poly.pdbx_strand_id
1 'polypeptide(L)'
;MTGEGSKDHADCMALVELGFMTVRSGSALSGGDDIFRVTDAGRAAVIANSPEPPKISRSKQRYLDYLEADCSMSFIDWLKWKTRHRAETRQC
;
A
#
# COMPACT_ATOMS: atom_id res chain seq x y z
N MET A 1 -8.22 8.10 -9.86
CA MET A 1 -8.28 8.48 -11.28
C MET A 1 -7.65 9.84 -11.39
N THR A 2 -6.68 10.01 -12.30
CA THR A 2 -5.88 11.24 -12.45
C THR A 2 -6.15 11.92 -13.79
N GLY A 3 -7.42 12.18 -14.10
CA GLY A 3 -7.82 12.96 -15.28
C GLY A 3 -7.56 14.46 -15.09
N GLU A 4 -7.58 15.20 -16.21
CA GLU A 4 -7.36 16.65 -16.32
C GLU A 4 -8.43 17.41 -15.52
N GLY A 5 -8.11 17.73 -14.27
CA GLY A 5 -9.04 18.24 -13.25
C GLY A 5 -8.87 17.63 -11.86
N SER A 6 -8.11 16.54 -11.73
CA SER A 6 -7.67 16.00 -10.44
C SER A 6 -6.41 16.71 -9.96
N LYS A 7 -6.37 17.07 -8.67
CA LYS A 7 -5.21 17.71 -8.02
C LYS A 7 -3.91 16.91 -8.19
N ASP A 8 -4.06 15.59 -8.29
CA ASP A 8 -2.96 14.64 -8.37
C ASP A 8 -2.16 14.75 -9.68
N HIS A 9 -2.76 15.24 -10.79
CA HIS A 9 -2.05 15.34 -12.07
C HIS A 9 -0.91 16.37 -12.02
N ALA A 10 -1.17 17.55 -11.44
CA ALA A 10 -0.16 18.60 -11.28
C ALA A 10 1.00 18.15 -10.37
N ASP A 11 0.67 17.46 -9.26
CA ASP A 11 1.67 16.91 -8.35
C ASP A 11 2.50 15.81 -9.04
N CYS A 12 1.87 14.94 -9.83
CA CYS A 12 2.58 13.92 -10.60
C CYS A 12 3.50 14.53 -11.68
N MET A 13 3.07 15.57 -12.38
CA MET A 13 3.91 16.27 -13.36
C MET A 13 5.11 16.95 -12.69
N ALA A 14 4.94 17.58 -11.52
CA ALA A 14 6.05 18.12 -10.75
C ALA A 14 7.05 17.02 -10.33
N LEU A 15 6.57 15.83 -9.96
CA LEU A 15 7.42 14.68 -9.67
C LEU A 15 8.12 14.11 -10.91
N VAL A 16 7.54 14.27 -12.11
CA VAL A 16 8.20 13.95 -13.38
C VAL A 16 9.34 14.93 -13.65
N GLU A 17 9.14 16.23 -13.44
CA GLU A 17 10.20 17.25 -13.57
C GLU A 17 11.37 16.99 -12.61
N LEU A 18 11.09 16.49 -11.40
CA LEU A 18 12.11 16.09 -10.42
C LEU A 18 12.79 14.74 -10.75
N GLY A 19 12.36 14.03 -11.80
CA GLY A 19 12.88 12.72 -12.18
C GLY A 19 12.43 11.55 -11.29
N PHE A 20 11.47 11.78 -10.39
CA PHE A 20 10.91 10.76 -9.50
C PHE A 20 9.78 9.94 -10.15
N MET A 21 9.20 10.43 -11.24
CA MET A 21 8.21 9.72 -12.03
C MET A 21 8.50 9.85 -13.53
N THR A 22 7.93 8.97 -14.33
CA THR A 22 7.80 9.12 -15.79
C THR A 22 6.33 9.17 -16.16
N VAL A 23 6.01 9.89 -17.24
CA VAL A 23 4.66 9.99 -17.78
C VAL A 23 4.60 9.34 -19.16
N ARG A 24 3.51 8.61 -19.42
CA ARG A 24 3.12 8.14 -20.74
C ARG A 24 1.76 8.71 -21.06
N SER A 25 1.65 9.35 -22.23
CA SER A 25 0.38 9.89 -22.71
C SER A 25 -0.72 8.84 -22.70
N GLY A 26 -1.91 9.28 -22.33
CA GLY A 26 -3.09 8.42 -22.28
C GLY A 26 -3.38 7.69 -23.59
N SER A 27 -4.08 6.57 -23.47
CA SER A 27 -4.53 5.77 -24.59
C SER A 27 -5.98 5.32 -24.35
N ALA A 28 -6.61 4.71 -25.35
CA ALA A 28 -7.94 4.12 -25.17
C ALA A 28 -8.02 3.17 -23.96
N LEU A 29 -6.92 2.49 -23.63
CA LEU A 29 -6.83 1.60 -22.47
C LEU A 29 -6.82 2.32 -21.12
N SER A 30 -6.37 3.57 -21.06
CA SER A 30 -6.38 4.40 -19.84
C SER A 30 -7.57 5.36 -19.80
N GLY A 31 -8.54 5.22 -20.72
CA GLY A 31 -9.65 6.15 -20.83
C GLY A 31 -9.25 7.56 -21.30
N GLY A 32 -8.05 7.71 -21.88
CA GLY A 32 -7.47 8.99 -22.26
C GLY A 32 -6.60 9.65 -21.19
N ASP A 33 -6.60 9.14 -19.94
CA ASP A 33 -5.78 9.70 -18.87
C ASP A 33 -4.30 9.32 -19.00
N ASP A 34 -3.43 10.24 -18.61
CA ASP A 34 -1.99 10.00 -18.52
C ASP A 34 -1.66 8.93 -17.48
N ILE A 35 -0.63 8.14 -17.79
CA ILE A 35 -0.14 7.08 -16.92
C ILE A 35 1.20 7.51 -16.34
N PHE A 36 1.25 7.65 -15.02
CA PHE A 36 2.47 7.95 -14.27
C PHE A 36 3.09 6.70 -13.67
N ARG A 37 4.41 6.59 -13.73
CA ARG A 37 5.16 5.47 -13.15
C ARG A 37 6.33 5.98 -12.30
N VAL A 38 6.41 5.55 -11.05
CA VAL A 38 7.50 5.92 -10.13
C VAL A 38 8.82 5.28 -10.59
N THR A 39 9.88 6.10 -10.64
CA THR A 39 11.25 5.66 -10.95
C THR A 39 11.93 5.09 -9.70
N ASP A 40 13.07 4.42 -9.85
CA ASP A 40 13.82 3.93 -8.69
C ASP A 40 14.35 5.07 -7.82
N ALA A 41 14.71 6.21 -8.44
CA ALA A 41 15.04 7.45 -7.73
C ALA A 41 13.85 7.97 -6.91
N GLY A 42 12.63 7.91 -7.47
CA GLY A 42 11.41 8.25 -6.75
C GLY A 42 11.15 7.34 -5.55
N ARG A 43 11.36 6.03 -5.69
CA ARG A 43 11.25 5.09 -4.55
C ARG A 43 12.27 5.40 -3.45
N ALA A 44 13.51 5.69 -3.83
CA ALA A 44 14.56 6.06 -2.89
C ALA A 44 14.23 7.36 -2.14
N ALA A 45 13.70 8.36 -2.85
CA ALA A 45 13.25 9.62 -2.25
C ALA A 45 12.11 9.41 -1.24
N VAL A 46 11.15 8.53 -1.53
CA VAL A 46 10.09 8.16 -0.58
C VAL A 46 10.68 7.52 0.66
N ILE A 47 11.59 6.55 0.53
CA ILE A 47 12.20 5.88 1.69
C ILE A 47 12.98 6.86 2.56
N ALA A 48 13.72 7.79 1.95
CA ALA A 48 14.55 8.76 2.66
C ALA A 48 13.75 9.86 3.38
N ASN A 49 12.57 10.23 2.85
CA ASN A 49 11.79 11.38 3.34
C ASN A 49 10.47 10.98 4.03
N SER A 50 10.04 9.72 3.95
CA SER A 50 8.83 9.29 4.63
C SER A 50 9.03 9.30 6.14
N PRO A 51 8.06 9.81 6.92
CA PRO A 51 8.10 9.67 8.36
C PRO A 51 8.15 8.19 8.75
N GLU A 52 8.74 7.88 9.91
CA GLU A 52 8.73 6.52 10.44
C GLU A 52 7.28 5.99 10.45
N PRO A 53 7.04 4.76 9.94
CA PRO A 53 5.72 4.16 9.98
C PRO A 53 5.17 4.20 11.40
N PRO A 54 3.90 4.58 11.59
CA PRO A 54 3.33 4.69 12.91
C PRO A 54 3.45 3.35 13.64
N LYS A 55 4.06 3.38 14.84
CA LYS A 55 4.18 2.20 15.70
C LYS A 55 2.79 1.70 16.05
N ILE A 56 2.35 0.62 15.40
CA ILE A 56 1.09 -0.03 15.72
C ILE A 56 1.30 -0.98 16.89
N SER A 57 0.37 -0.94 17.85
CA SER A 57 0.41 -1.83 18.99
C SER A 57 0.22 -3.28 18.53
N ARG A 58 0.72 -4.23 19.33
CA ARG A 58 0.52 -5.67 19.05
C ARG A 58 -0.95 -6.05 18.96
N SER A 59 -1.84 -5.38 19.69
CA SER A 59 -3.29 -5.61 19.60
C SER A 59 -3.86 -5.11 18.28
N LYS A 60 -3.44 -3.91 17.83
CA LYS A 60 -3.86 -3.35 16.54
C LYS A 60 -3.38 -4.21 15.37
N GLN A 61 -2.13 -4.68 15.40
CA GLN A 61 -1.62 -5.62 14.39
C GLN A 61 -2.48 -6.88 14.32
N ARG A 62 -2.79 -7.52 15.45
CA ARG A 62 -3.62 -8.74 15.47
C ARG A 62 -5.01 -8.50 14.89
N TYR A 63 -5.58 -7.32 15.09
CA TYR A 63 -6.87 -6.97 14.52
C TYR A 63 -6.78 -6.77 13.00
N LEU A 64 -5.73 -6.10 12.50
CA LEU A 64 -5.50 -5.98 11.05
C LEU A 64 -5.29 -7.34 10.38
N ASP A 65 -4.46 -8.20 10.97
CA ASP A 65 -4.25 -9.58 10.50
C ASP A 65 -5.57 -10.38 10.46
N TYR A 66 -6.51 -10.11 11.37
CA TYR A 66 -7.83 -10.74 11.37
C TYR A 66 -8.70 -10.24 10.21
N LEU A 67 -8.68 -8.93 9.94
CA LEU A 67 -9.40 -8.36 8.80
C LEU A 67 -8.84 -8.88 7.47
N GLU A 68 -7.52 -9.01 7.36
CA GLU A 68 -6.85 -9.54 6.17
C GLU A 68 -7.12 -11.03 5.95
N ALA A 69 -7.30 -11.81 7.03
CA ALA A 69 -7.64 -13.22 6.92
C ALA A 69 -9.01 -13.47 6.27
N ASP A 70 -9.85 -12.43 6.14
CA ASP A 70 -11.13 -12.41 5.43
C ASP A 70 -11.93 -13.71 5.61
N CYS A 71 -12.19 -14.04 6.87
CA CYS A 71 -12.79 -15.32 7.26
C CYS A 71 -14.11 -15.11 8.00
N SER A 72 -14.94 -16.15 8.03
CA SER A 72 -16.24 -16.11 8.71
C SER A 72 -16.17 -16.28 10.23
N MET A 73 -14.96 -16.39 10.81
CA MET A 73 -14.79 -16.52 12.26
C MET A 73 -14.99 -15.17 12.96
N SER A 74 -15.46 -15.19 14.20
CA SER A 74 -15.37 -14.00 15.04
C SER A 74 -13.91 -13.69 15.39
N PHE A 75 -13.60 -12.43 15.73
CA PHE A 75 -12.24 -12.04 16.13
C PHE A 75 -11.69 -12.90 17.28
N ILE A 76 -12.52 -13.24 18.26
CA ILE A 76 -12.10 -14.05 19.42
C ILE A 76 -11.83 -15.50 19.01
N ASP A 77 -12.65 -16.09 18.15
CA ASP A 77 -12.45 -17.46 17.69
C ASP A 77 -11.22 -17.57 16.79
N TRP A 78 -11.00 -16.57 15.93
CA TRP A 78 -9.79 -16.45 15.12
C TRP A 78 -8.53 -16.31 16.00
N LEU A 79 -8.57 -15.53 17.09
CA LEU A 79 -7.45 -15.42 18.03
C LEU A 79 -7.14 -16.75 18.72
N LYS A 80 -8.16 -17.49 19.15
CA LYS A 80 -8.00 -18.82 19.76
C LYS A 80 -7.40 -19.80 18.72
N TRP A 81 -7.94 -19.80 17.50
CA TRP A 81 -7.45 -20.60 16.38
C TRP A 81 -5.97 -20.31 16.07
N LYS A 82 -5.60 -19.02 15.90
CA LYS A 82 -4.22 -18.58 15.61
C LYS A 82 -3.24 -18.97 16.71
N THR A 83 -3.68 -18.92 17.96
CA THR A 83 -2.86 -19.37 19.11
C THR A 83 -2.59 -20.86 19.07
N ARG A 84 -3.61 -21.69 18.80
CA ARG A 84 -3.46 -23.14 18.66
C ARG A 84 -2.54 -23.51 17.50
N HIS A 85 -2.77 -22.91 16.33
CA HIS A 85 -1.97 -23.17 15.13
C HIS A 85 -0.49 -22.82 15.33
N ARG A 86 -0.20 -21.70 16.00
CA ARG A 86 1.19 -21.34 16.33
C ARG A 86 1.86 -22.33 17.29
N ALA A 87 1.11 -22.94 18.20
CA ALA A 87 1.64 -23.96 19.11
C ALA A 87 1.97 -25.26 18.35
N GLU A 88 1.09 -25.66 17.43
CA GLU A 88 1.25 -26.85 16.59
C GLU A 88 2.45 -26.69 15.63
N THR A 89 2.58 -25.55 14.94
CA THR A 89 3.71 -25.30 14.02
C THR A 89 5.08 -25.26 14.72
N ARG A 90 5.12 -25.00 16.04
CA ARG A 90 6.37 -24.97 16.82
C ARG A 90 6.81 -26.34 17.35
N GLN A 91 5.97 -27.37 17.19
CA GLN A 91 6.24 -28.73 17.67
C GLN A 91 6.72 -29.66 16.55
N CYS A 92 6.93 -29.16 15.34
CA CYS A 92 7.51 -29.86 14.20
C CYS A 92 8.97 -29.45 13.97
#